data_AF-A0A495ZG21-F1
#
_entry.id   AF-A0A495ZG21-F1
#
_cell.length_a   1.000
_cell.length_b   1.000
_cell.length_c   1.000
_cell.angle_alpha   90.00
_cell.angle_beta   90.00
_cell.angle_gamma   90.00
#
_symmetry.space_group_name_H-M   'P 1'
#
loop_
_entity.id
_entity.type
_entity.pdbx_description
1 polymer ?
#
loop_
_entity_poly.entity_id
_entity_poly.type
_entity_poly.pdbx_seq_one_letter_code
_entity_poly.pdbx_strand_id
1 'polypeptide(L)'
;MPTSFTEAEKQQHRELDVESLATVVFRYLKDNPDSEPDGQDFYHSVDGLWNVLFPGERGGRSCSDYTHLLEAITLLERRGLVAKDICSYPHNMMGSHKYYIFLTSVGIKSRIDDEVILLVDKPEKIVGALEQRVSWDLDPVVRQYYIESLRAYQKGLYISSVICLGAASERAIHWLAESIESYSEKYRRKIETRRKGNISDLTEYLSHSVIPMIFAIDEEFAGELKELLDGLGTLYRKNRNKAGHPQSIRQSWSREDQEILLLQFRRYIATICEAIGRIT
;
A
#
# COMPACT_ATOMS: atom_id res chain seq x y z
N MET A 1 25.31 3.11 -17.56
CA MET A 1 25.26 4.52 -17.98
C MET A 1 23.92 5.07 -17.54
N PRO A 2 23.85 6.20 -16.84
CA PRO A 2 22.56 6.75 -16.43
C PRO A 2 21.75 7.07 -17.69
N THR A 3 20.51 6.60 -17.73
CA THR A 3 19.57 6.82 -18.82
C THR A 3 19.25 8.32 -18.89
N SER A 4 19.78 9.01 -19.90
CA SER A 4 19.46 10.43 -20.12
C SER A 4 18.06 10.55 -20.71
N PHE A 5 17.19 11.35 -20.09
CA PHE A 5 15.87 11.69 -20.62
C PHE A 5 15.97 12.45 -21.96
N THR A 6 15.01 12.22 -22.85
CA THR A 6 14.84 12.93 -24.13
C THR A 6 14.29 14.35 -23.93
N GLU A 7 14.49 15.27 -24.88
CA GLU A 7 13.96 16.66 -24.79
C GLU A 7 12.43 16.73 -24.65
N ALA A 8 11.70 15.76 -25.19
CA ALA A 8 10.25 15.66 -25.05
C ALA A 8 9.83 15.29 -23.62
N GLU A 9 10.52 14.33 -22.99
CA GLU A 9 10.28 13.95 -21.59
C GLU A 9 10.60 15.11 -20.64
N LYS A 10 11.59 15.96 -20.98
CA LYS A 10 11.99 17.13 -20.19
C LYS A 10 10.93 18.23 -20.15
N GLN A 11 10.32 18.54 -21.29
CA GLN A 11 9.25 19.53 -21.33
C GLN A 11 8.00 19.01 -20.60
N GLN A 12 7.73 17.72 -20.71
CA GLN A 12 6.62 17.05 -20.02
C GLN A 12 6.78 17.09 -18.50
N HIS A 13 8.00 16.95 -17.96
CA HIS A 13 8.25 16.98 -16.52
C HIS A 13 7.90 18.33 -15.84
N ARG A 14 7.99 19.45 -16.57
CA ARG A 14 7.67 20.79 -16.05
C ARG A 14 6.18 21.01 -15.84
N GLU A 15 5.35 20.25 -16.56
CA GLU A 15 3.89 20.34 -16.49
C GLU A 15 3.29 19.31 -15.52
N LEU A 16 4.12 18.45 -14.93
CA LEU A 16 3.67 17.44 -13.98
C LEU A 16 3.21 18.07 -12.68
N ASP A 17 2.10 17.59 -12.14
CA ASP A 17 1.75 17.84 -10.74
C ASP A 17 2.79 17.21 -9.78
N VAL A 18 2.75 17.62 -8.51
CA VAL A 18 3.70 17.16 -7.48
C VAL A 18 3.69 15.64 -7.33
N GLU A 19 2.55 14.97 -7.52
CA GLU A 19 2.44 13.52 -7.37
C GLU A 19 3.11 12.76 -8.52
N SER A 20 2.89 13.25 -9.74
CA SER A 20 3.49 12.71 -10.96
C SER A 20 5.00 12.93 -10.94
N LEU A 21 5.46 14.12 -10.52
CA LEU A 21 6.89 14.39 -10.33
C LEU A 21 7.49 13.50 -9.24
N ALA A 22 6.80 13.28 -8.12
CA ALA A 22 7.26 12.38 -7.06
C ALA A 22 7.43 10.94 -7.57
N THR A 23 6.52 10.47 -8.44
CA THR A 23 6.63 9.14 -9.08
C THR A 23 7.87 9.07 -9.97
N VAL A 24 8.14 10.11 -10.76
CA VAL A 24 9.34 10.19 -11.61
C VAL A 24 10.62 10.21 -10.77
N VAL A 25 10.67 11.00 -9.70
CA VAL A 25 11.80 11.06 -8.75
C VAL A 25 12.02 9.69 -8.12
N PHE A 26 10.97 9.04 -7.64
CA PHE A 26 11.07 7.73 -7.00
C PHE A 26 11.55 6.65 -7.97
N ARG A 27 11.01 6.63 -9.20
CA ARG A 27 11.49 5.75 -10.28
C ARG A 27 12.97 5.95 -10.54
N TYR A 28 13.39 7.20 -10.70
CA TYR A 28 14.79 7.53 -10.92
C TYR A 28 15.70 6.99 -9.81
N LEU A 29 15.33 7.21 -8.54
CA LEU A 29 16.09 6.72 -7.39
C LEU A 29 16.15 5.18 -7.34
N LYS A 30 15.10 4.50 -7.79
CA LYS A 30 15.06 3.02 -7.84
C LYS A 30 15.86 2.43 -8.98
N ASP A 31 15.85 3.08 -10.14
CA ASP A 31 16.54 2.60 -11.34
C ASP A 31 18.03 2.95 -11.32
N ASN A 32 18.40 3.96 -10.55
CA ASN A 32 19.79 4.37 -10.33
C ASN A 32 20.10 4.26 -8.83
N PRO A 33 20.15 3.05 -8.24
CA PRO A 33 20.65 2.88 -6.89
C PRO A 33 22.18 3.12 -6.95
N ASP A 34 22.60 4.38 -7.04
CA ASP A 34 24.01 4.69 -7.20
C ASP A 34 24.78 4.26 -5.95
N SER A 35 25.83 3.46 -6.19
CA SER A 35 26.99 3.32 -5.33
C SER A 35 27.97 4.43 -5.70
N GLU A 36 28.33 5.32 -4.78
CA GLU A 36 29.57 6.08 -4.98
C GLU A 36 30.77 5.10 -5.01
N PRO A 37 31.84 5.42 -5.76
CA PRO A 37 32.96 4.52 -6.01
C PRO A 37 33.73 4.07 -4.74
N ASP A 38 33.51 4.71 -3.59
CA ASP A 38 34.28 4.48 -2.36
C ASP A 38 33.51 3.76 -1.23
N GLY A 39 32.34 3.17 -1.54
CA GLY A 39 31.68 2.23 -0.62
C GLY A 39 31.13 2.83 0.68
N GLN A 40 30.89 4.15 0.73
CA GLN A 40 30.16 4.80 1.81
C GLN A 40 28.83 5.34 1.29
N ASP A 41 27.76 4.66 1.72
CA ASP A 41 26.35 5.06 1.76
C ASP A 41 25.67 5.65 0.49
N PHE A 42 24.46 5.17 0.23
CA PHE A 42 23.66 5.40 -0.97
C PHE A 42 23.04 6.82 -1.00
N TYR A 43 23.63 7.80 -1.70
CA TYR A 43 23.12 9.17 -1.67
C TYR A 43 22.98 9.85 -3.03
N HIS A 44 21.81 10.44 -3.31
CA HIS A 44 21.62 11.38 -4.41
C HIS A 44 21.50 12.80 -3.86
N SER A 45 22.37 13.72 -4.29
CA SER A 45 22.17 15.13 -3.94
C SER A 45 20.90 15.68 -4.63
N VAL A 46 20.16 16.56 -3.94
CA VAL A 46 18.99 17.25 -4.52
C VAL A 46 19.37 17.99 -5.80
N ASP A 47 20.54 18.63 -5.80
CA ASP A 47 21.06 19.34 -6.97
C ASP A 47 21.46 18.39 -8.11
N GLY A 48 21.93 17.18 -7.77
CA GLY A 48 22.15 16.10 -8.75
C GLY A 48 20.84 15.67 -9.41
N LEU A 49 19.82 15.37 -8.60
CA LEU A 49 18.47 15.04 -9.09
C LEU A 49 17.90 16.15 -9.98
N TRP A 50 18.03 17.40 -9.55
CA TRP A 50 17.63 18.57 -10.33
C TRP A 50 18.30 18.57 -11.71
N ASN A 51 19.63 18.41 -11.75
CA ASN A 51 20.36 18.43 -13.02
C ASN A 51 20.00 17.29 -13.95
N VAL A 52 19.55 16.15 -13.41
CA VAL A 52 19.15 14.98 -14.21
C VAL A 52 17.72 15.12 -14.73
N LEU A 53 16.81 15.60 -13.89
CA LEU A 53 15.39 15.75 -14.24
C LEU A 53 15.12 17.00 -15.09
N PHE A 54 15.94 18.04 -14.92
CA PHE A 54 15.83 19.33 -15.60
C PHE A 54 17.16 19.76 -16.25
N PRO A 55 17.73 18.95 -17.17
CA PRO A 55 19.02 19.27 -17.78
C PRO A 55 18.88 20.47 -18.73
N GLY A 56 19.78 21.46 -18.61
CA GLY A 56 19.78 22.67 -19.43
C GLY A 56 19.76 23.98 -18.63
N GLU A 57 19.35 23.94 -17.36
CA GLU A 57 19.31 25.12 -16.46
C GLU A 57 20.60 25.29 -15.64
N ARG A 58 21.76 25.02 -16.23
CA ARG A 58 23.06 25.27 -15.59
C ARG A 58 23.34 26.77 -15.58
N GLY A 59 22.68 27.50 -14.68
CA GLY A 59 22.91 28.95 -14.49
C GLY A 59 21.76 29.72 -13.87
N GLY A 60 20.54 29.18 -13.87
CA GLY A 60 19.38 29.83 -13.26
C GLY A 60 18.32 28.81 -12.93
N ARG A 61 18.19 28.46 -11.64
CA ARG A 61 17.08 27.63 -11.16
C ARG A 61 15.81 28.45 -11.33
N SER A 62 14.87 28.02 -12.16
CA SER A 62 13.51 28.52 -12.00
C SER A 62 13.05 28.22 -10.56
N CYS A 63 12.79 29.28 -9.77
CA CYS A 63 12.44 29.14 -8.35
C CYS A 63 11.14 28.31 -8.16
N SER A 64 10.24 28.30 -9.16
CA SER A 64 9.03 27.47 -9.14
C SER A 64 9.36 26.00 -9.25
N ASP A 65 10.19 25.62 -10.21
CA ASP A 65 10.44 24.24 -10.58
C ASP A 65 11.30 23.55 -9.52
N TYR A 66 12.26 24.28 -8.93
CA TYR A 66 13.05 23.76 -7.81
C TYR A 66 12.20 23.56 -6.55
N THR A 67 11.28 24.49 -6.27
CA THR A 67 10.28 24.33 -5.20
C THR A 67 9.41 23.09 -5.46
N HIS A 68 8.95 22.89 -6.69
CA HIS A 68 8.14 21.74 -7.10
C HIS A 68 8.87 20.41 -6.90
N LEU A 69 10.16 20.35 -7.24
CA LEU A 69 11.01 19.19 -6.95
C LEU A 69 11.14 18.95 -5.43
N LEU A 70 11.37 20.00 -4.63
CA LEU A 70 11.45 19.89 -3.17
C LEU A 70 10.13 19.42 -2.56
N GLU A 71 8.99 19.86 -3.09
CA GLU A 71 7.67 19.38 -2.69
C GLU A 71 7.47 17.91 -3.01
N ALA A 72 7.88 17.47 -4.21
CA ALA A 72 7.85 16.06 -4.61
C ALA A 72 8.73 15.18 -3.70
N ILE A 73 9.95 15.63 -3.39
CA ILE A 73 10.85 14.93 -2.45
C ILE A 73 10.22 14.89 -1.05
N THR A 74 9.62 15.99 -0.58
CA THR A 74 8.96 16.05 0.72
C THR A 74 7.74 15.15 0.78
N LEU A 75 7.02 14.99 -0.33
CA LEU A 75 5.94 14.01 -0.46
C LEU A 75 6.47 12.57 -0.33
N LEU A 76 7.59 12.24 -0.98
CA LEU A 76 8.25 10.93 -0.84
C LEU A 76 8.75 10.69 0.59
N GLU A 77 9.25 11.73 1.25
CA GLU A 77 9.72 11.68 2.64
C GLU A 77 8.56 11.44 3.62
N ARG A 78 7.44 12.15 3.45
CA ARG A 78 6.19 11.92 4.19
C ARG A 78 5.61 10.52 3.94
N ARG A 79 5.83 9.98 2.74
CA ARG A 79 5.50 8.59 2.38
C ARG A 79 6.43 7.58 3.04
N GLY A 80 7.56 8.01 3.61
CA GLY A 80 8.57 7.15 4.20
C GLY A 80 9.38 6.39 3.15
N LEU A 81 9.28 6.77 1.88
CA LEU A 81 9.97 6.14 0.75
C LEU A 81 11.42 6.62 0.64
N VAL A 82 11.66 7.87 1.02
CA VAL A 82 12.99 8.47 1.04
C VAL A 82 13.24 9.16 2.38
N ALA A 83 14.50 9.36 2.72
CA ALA A 83 14.92 10.21 3.82
C ALA A 83 15.94 11.24 3.32
N LYS A 84 15.99 12.38 4.00
CA LYS A 84 16.95 13.46 3.73
C LYS A 84 18.05 13.45 4.79
N ASP A 85 19.29 13.65 4.35
CA ASP A 85 20.41 13.93 5.24
C ASP A 85 21.18 15.17 4.78
N ILE A 86 21.85 15.83 5.72
CA ILE A 86 22.70 16.98 5.48
C ILE A 86 24.15 16.54 5.66
N CYS A 87 24.83 16.26 4.55
CA CYS A 87 26.27 16.01 4.61
C CYS A 87 27.01 17.36 4.64
N SER A 88 27.60 17.67 5.79
CA SER A 88 28.47 18.83 5.95
C SER A 88 29.89 18.38 5.68
N TYR A 89 30.42 18.62 4.47
CA TYR A 89 31.83 18.30 4.20
C TYR A 89 32.74 19.20 5.02
N PRO A 90 33.65 18.65 5.84
CA PRO A 90 34.53 19.43 6.70
C PRO A 90 35.58 20.25 5.93
N HIS A 91 35.63 20.17 4.59
CA HIS A 91 36.69 20.79 3.78
C HIS A 91 36.26 21.93 2.85
N ASN A 92 34.97 22.27 2.76
CA ASN A 92 34.55 23.48 2.06
C ASN A 92 34.31 24.61 3.05
N MET A 93 35.27 25.54 3.13
CA MET A 93 35.23 26.74 3.98
C MET A 93 34.15 27.77 3.59
N MET A 94 33.29 27.45 2.63
CA MET A 94 32.06 28.19 2.32
C MET A 94 30.89 27.25 2.57
N GLY A 95 30.18 27.46 3.68
CA GLY A 95 29.14 26.59 4.24
C GLY A 95 27.90 26.34 3.37
N SER A 96 28.07 25.74 2.19
CA SER A 96 26.95 25.22 1.41
C SER A 96 26.54 23.86 1.97
N HIS A 97 25.48 23.83 2.77
CA HIS A 97 24.82 22.59 3.13
C HIS A 97 24.25 21.95 1.86
N LYS A 98 24.63 20.70 1.59
CA LYS A 98 24.04 19.90 0.52
C LYS A 98 23.07 18.90 1.12
N TYR A 99 21.85 18.88 0.58
CA TYR A 99 20.86 17.88 0.93
C TYR A 99 21.05 16.65 0.06
N TYR A 100 21.11 15.50 0.72
CA TYR A 100 21.16 14.19 0.10
C TYR A 100 19.87 13.45 0.38
N ILE A 101 19.43 12.66 -0.59
CA ILE A 101 18.23 11.84 -0.53
C ILE A 101 18.64 10.40 -0.77
N PHE A 102 18.08 9.50 0.03
CA PHE A 102 18.30 8.08 -0.09
C PHE A 102 16.99 7.32 0.07
N LEU A 103 16.89 6.16 -0.58
CA LEU A 103 15.75 5.26 -0.39
C LEU A 103 15.81 4.66 1.01
N THR A 104 14.69 4.71 1.73
CA THR A 104 14.57 3.96 2.99
C THR A 104 14.45 2.46 2.71
N SER A 105 14.49 1.63 3.75
CA SER A 105 14.18 0.20 3.62
C SER A 105 12.79 -0.05 3.01
N VAL A 106 11.83 0.85 3.25
CA VAL A 106 10.49 0.84 2.64
C VAL A 106 10.57 1.24 1.17
N GLY A 107 11.29 2.32 0.83
CA GLY A 107 11.49 2.76 -0.56
C GLY A 107 12.16 1.71 -1.44
N ILE A 108 13.19 1.01 -0.94
CA ILE A 108 13.87 -0.05 -1.67
C ILE A 108 12.90 -1.20 -2.03
N LYS A 109 12.06 -1.60 -1.07
CA LYS A 109 11.11 -2.71 -1.22
C LYS A 109 9.86 -2.35 -2.04
N SER A 110 9.47 -1.08 -2.08
CA SER A 110 8.28 -0.60 -2.80
C SER A 110 8.51 -0.65 -4.31
N ARG A 111 7.64 -1.27 -5.13
CA ARG A 111 7.78 -1.18 -6.60
C ARG A 111 7.29 0.17 -7.12
N ILE A 112 7.85 0.58 -8.27
CA ILE A 112 7.48 1.82 -8.95
C ILE A 112 6.02 1.79 -9.43
N ASP A 113 5.50 0.59 -9.70
CA ASP A 113 4.10 0.35 -10.08
C ASP A 113 3.20 -0.02 -8.87
N ASP A 114 3.78 -0.23 -7.67
CA ASP A 114 3.04 -0.70 -6.51
C ASP A 114 2.52 0.44 -5.64
N GLU A 115 1.19 0.46 -5.50
CA GLU A 115 0.37 0.42 -4.28
C GLU A 115 0.80 1.11 -2.96
N VAL A 116 2.09 1.29 -2.68
CA VAL A 116 2.62 2.02 -1.51
C VAL A 116 2.40 3.53 -1.66
N ILE A 117 2.42 4.03 -2.90
CA ILE A 117 2.08 5.43 -3.22
C ILE A 117 0.63 5.77 -2.81
N LEU A 118 -0.27 4.78 -2.81
CA LEU A 118 -1.69 5.01 -2.58
C LEU A 118 -2.03 5.24 -1.11
N LEU A 119 -1.31 4.69 -0.14
CA LEU A 119 -1.65 4.84 1.29
C LEU A 119 -1.51 6.28 1.83
N VAL A 120 -0.93 7.18 1.05
CA VAL A 120 -0.79 8.61 1.36
C VAL A 120 -1.76 9.50 0.57
N ASP A 121 -2.54 8.93 -0.35
CA ASP A 121 -3.65 9.64 -1.01
C ASP A 121 -4.91 9.63 -0.11
N LYS A 122 -5.95 10.36 -0.50
CA LYS A 122 -7.22 10.36 0.23
C LYS A 122 -7.77 8.93 0.34
N PRO A 123 -8.09 8.42 1.55
CA PRO A 123 -8.60 7.06 1.76
C PRO A 123 -9.71 6.64 0.80
N GLU A 124 -10.59 7.55 0.43
CA GLU A 124 -11.69 7.32 -0.51
C GLU A 124 -11.21 7.02 -1.93
N LYS A 125 -10.12 7.64 -2.38
CA LYS A 125 -9.55 7.36 -3.70
C LYS A 125 -8.87 5.99 -3.75
N ILE A 126 -8.21 5.59 -2.66
CA ILE A 126 -7.60 4.25 -2.55
C ILE A 126 -8.68 3.18 -2.73
N VAL A 127 -9.78 3.34 -2.01
CA VAL A 127 -10.91 2.42 -2.09
C VAL A 127 -11.63 2.53 -3.43
N GLY A 128 -11.80 3.72 -3.99
CA GLY A 128 -12.35 3.89 -5.34
C GLY A 128 -11.51 3.24 -6.43
N ALA A 129 -10.18 3.30 -6.33
CA ALA A 129 -9.28 2.62 -7.27
C ALA A 129 -9.33 1.09 -7.12
N LEU A 130 -9.56 0.58 -5.91
CA LEU A 130 -9.83 -0.83 -5.68
C LEU A 130 -11.18 -1.24 -6.29
N GLU A 131 -12.23 -0.46 -6.05
CA GLU A 131 -13.59 -0.68 -6.59
C GLU A 131 -13.58 -0.74 -8.14
N GLN A 132 -12.74 0.06 -8.81
CA GLN A 132 -12.57 0.02 -10.27
C GLN A 132 -11.86 -1.23 -10.80
N ARG A 133 -11.14 -1.97 -9.95
CA ARG A 133 -10.33 -3.14 -10.34
C ARG A 133 -11.02 -4.48 -10.03
N VAL A 134 -11.98 -4.48 -9.11
CA VAL A 134 -12.68 -5.70 -8.71
C VAL A 134 -13.91 -5.92 -9.60
N SER A 135 -14.27 -7.18 -9.79
CA SER A 135 -15.40 -7.60 -10.62
C SER A 135 -16.77 -7.41 -9.95
N TRP A 136 -16.78 -7.06 -8.66
CA TRP A 136 -18.00 -6.95 -7.87
C TRP A 136 -17.96 -5.74 -6.93
N ASP A 137 -19.10 -5.07 -6.79
CA ASP A 137 -19.24 -3.88 -5.94
C ASP A 137 -18.91 -4.21 -4.48
N LEU A 138 -18.02 -3.42 -3.89
CA LEU A 138 -17.57 -3.64 -2.53
C LEU A 138 -18.73 -3.48 -1.52
N ASP A 139 -18.85 -4.42 -0.58
CA ASP A 139 -19.82 -4.30 0.51
C ASP A 139 -19.66 -2.96 1.25
N PRO A 140 -20.74 -2.18 1.44
CA PRO A 140 -20.66 -0.83 2.02
C PRO A 140 -20.04 -0.80 3.43
N VAL A 141 -20.20 -1.86 4.21
CA VAL A 141 -19.66 -1.95 5.57
C VAL A 141 -18.16 -2.27 5.50
N VAL A 142 -17.74 -3.19 4.62
CA VAL A 142 -16.29 -3.41 4.35
C VAL A 142 -15.64 -2.11 3.90
N ARG A 143 -16.26 -1.42 2.94
CA ARG A 143 -15.82 -0.13 2.41
C ARG A 143 -15.61 0.89 3.53
N GLN A 144 -16.60 1.05 4.39
CA GLN A 144 -16.55 2.01 5.50
C GLN A 144 -15.42 1.69 6.48
N TYR A 145 -15.30 0.44 6.94
CA TYR A 145 -14.24 0.06 7.86
C TYR A 145 -12.84 0.15 7.23
N TYR A 146 -12.71 -0.13 5.94
CA TYR A 146 -11.44 -0.01 5.26
C TYR A 146 -11.00 1.45 5.13
N ILE A 147 -11.91 2.36 4.75
CA ILE A 147 -11.67 3.81 4.75
C ILE A 147 -11.26 4.29 6.15
N GLU A 148 -11.96 3.86 7.19
CA GLU A 148 -11.64 4.28 8.56
C GLU A 148 -10.28 3.73 9.03
N SER A 149 -9.93 2.50 8.61
CA SER A 149 -8.61 1.93 8.85
C SER A 149 -7.50 2.78 8.20
N LEU A 150 -7.68 3.18 6.94
CA LEU A 150 -6.75 4.05 6.21
C LEU A 150 -6.63 5.43 6.86
N ARG A 151 -7.74 6.07 7.25
CA ARG A 151 -7.75 7.35 7.97
C ARG A 151 -7.01 7.27 9.31
N ALA A 152 -7.22 6.20 10.07
CA ALA A 152 -6.55 5.98 11.33
C ALA A 152 -5.04 5.80 11.13
N TYR A 153 -4.62 5.03 10.12
CA TYR A 153 -3.21 4.87 9.75
C TYR A 153 -2.55 6.20 9.41
N GLN A 154 -3.19 7.03 8.58
CA GLN A 154 -2.68 8.36 8.20
C GLN A 154 -2.51 9.31 9.39
N LYS A 155 -3.28 9.13 10.46
CA LYS A 155 -3.19 9.90 11.70
C LYS A 155 -2.22 9.29 12.74
N GLY A 156 -1.52 8.22 12.40
CA GLY A 156 -0.65 7.50 13.34
C GLY A 156 -1.40 6.69 14.40
N LEU A 157 -2.71 6.45 14.22
CA LEU A 157 -3.57 5.70 15.15
C LEU A 157 -3.56 4.21 14.77
N TYR A 158 -2.39 3.56 14.84
CA TYR A 158 -2.19 2.22 14.29
C TYR A 158 -3.07 1.15 14.96
N ILE A 159 -3.30 1.22 16.28
CA ILE A 159 -4.21 0.30 16.98
C ILE A 159 -5.63 0.40 16.41
N SER A 160 -6.15 1.62 16.26
CA SER A 160 -7.48 1.85 15.68
C SER A 160 -7.54 1.37 14.23
N SER A 161 -6.46 1.58 13.47
CA SER A 161 -6.34 1.11 12.09
C SER A 161 -6.44 -0.41 11.99
N VAL A 162 -5.70 -1.14 12.83
CA VAL A 162 -5.76 -2.62 12.92
C VAL A 162 -7.17 -3.10 13.28
N ILE A 163 -7.80 -2.45 14.26
CA ILE A 163 -9.14 -2.84 14.72
C ILE A 163 -10.15 -2.70 13.58
N CYS A 164 -10.14 -1.57 12.88
CA CYS A 164 -11.02 -1.33 11.73
C CYS A 164 -10.75 -2.33 10.60
N LEU A 165 -9.48 -2.62 10.30
CA LEU A 165 -9.11 -3.58 9.26
C LEU A 165 -9.59 -5.00 9.59
N GLY A 166 -9.49 -5.40 10.86
CA GLY A 166 -10.03 -6.68 11.33
C GLY A 166 -11.55 -6.75 11.27
N ALA A 167 -12.26 -5.65 11.54
CA ALA A 167 -13.71 -5.57 11.35
C ALA A 167 -14.11 -5.67 9.87
N ALA A 168 -13.37 -5.00 8.98
CA ALA A 168 -13.55 -5.10 7.54
C ALA A 168 -13.35 -6.54 7.05
N SER A 169 -12.30 -7.23 7.52
CA SER A 169 -12.03 -8.63 7.19
C SER A 169 -13.15 -9.57 7.65
N GLU A 170 -13.64 -9.41 8.88
CA GLU A 170 -14.75 -10.24 9.39
C GLU A 170 -16.04 -10.02 8.58
N ARG A 171 -16.37 -8.76 8.24
CA ARG A 171 -17.51 -8.48 7.38
C ARG A 171 -17.33 -9.10 5.99
N ALA A 172 -16.14 -9.06 5.41
CA ALA A 172 -15.87 -9.66 4.09
C ALA A 172 -16.12 -11.18 4.09
N ILE A 173 -15.76 -11.88 5.18
CA ILE A 173 -16.09 -13.30 5.37
C ILE A 173 -17.61 -13.51 5.43
N HIS A 174 -18.33 -12.69 6.19
CA HIS A 174 -19.79 -12.77 6.23
C HIS A 174 -20.43 -12.49 4.86
N TRP A 175 -19.87 -11.56 4.11
CA TRP A 175 -20.34 -11.22 2.78
C TRP A 175 -20.14 -12.34 1.77
N LEU A 176 -18.97 -13.00 1.79
CA LEU A 176 -18.75 -14.24 1.03
C LEU A 176 -19.72 -15.34 1.46
N ALA A 177 -20.03 -15.45 2.75
CA ALA A 177 -21.01 -16.42 3.23
C ALA A 177 -22.41 -16.15 2.64
N GLU A 178 -22.85 -14.89 2.67
CA GLU A 178 -24.15 -14.45 2.14
C GLU A 178 -24.32 -14.76 0.65
N SER A 179 -23.27 -14.60 -0.17
CA SER A 179 -23.36 -14.92 -1.60
C SER A 179 -23.60 -16.42 -1.87
N ILE A 180 -23.13 -17.30 -0.98
CA ILE A 180 -23.35 -18.75 -1.10
C ILE A 180 -24.73 -19.15 -0.56
N GLU A 181 -25.27 -18.43 0.42
CA GLU A 181 -26.63 -18.65 0.90
C GLU A 181 -27.69 -18.38 -0.17
N SER A 182 -27.42 -17.44 -1.08
CA SER A 182 -28.25 -17.22 -2.27
C SER A 182 -28.17 -18.38 -3.27
N TYR A 183 -27.03 -19.09 -3.33
CA TYR A 183 -26.81 -20.17 -4.29
C TYR A 183 -27.64 -21.43 -3.98
N SER A 184 -27.77 -21.84 -2.71
CA SER A 184 -28.61 -23.00 -2.35
C SER A 184 -29.08 -23.07 -0.89
N GLU A 185 -30.32 -23.52 -0.70
CA GLU A 185 -30.98 -23.73 0.60
C GLU A 185 -30.19 -24.65 1.53
N LYS A 186 -29.45 -25.63 0.96
CA LYS A 186 -28.57 -26.52 1.74
C LYS A 186 -27.45 -25.75 2.42
N TYR A 187 -26.87 -24.76 1.74
CA TYR A 187 -25.80 -23.92 2.30
C TYR A 187 -26.38 -22.91 3.29
N ARG A 188 -27.54 -22.33 2.99
CA ARG A 188 -28.26 -21.39 3.86
C ARG A 188 -28.33 -21.84 5.31
N ARG A 189 -28.96 -22.99 5.57
CA ARG A 189 -29.12 -23.50 6.96
C ARG A 189 -27.80 -23.73 7.68
N LYS A 190 -26.79 -24.23 6.95
CA LYS A 190 -25.46 -24.52 7.50
C LYS A 190 -24.67 -23.25 7.82
N ILE A 191 -24.82 -22.20 7.01
CA ILE A 191 -24.19 -20.91 7.21
C ILE A 191 -24.89 -20.15 8.35
N GLU A 192 -26.23 -20.10 8.36
CA GLU A 192 -27.01 -19.48 9.44
C GLU A 192 -26.64 -20.02 10.83
N THR A 193 -26.45 -21.34 10.93
CA THR A 193 -26.05 -21.99 12.18
C THR A 193 -24.65 -21.54 12.61
N ARG A 194 -23.70 -21.46 11.67
CA ARG A 194 -22.29 -21.08 11.94
C ARG A 194 -22.10 -19.59 12.16
N ARG A 195 -22.93 -18.76 11.54
CA ARG A 195 -22.92 -17.30 11.71
C ARG A 195 -23.22 -16.88 13.15
N LYS A 196 -23.99 -17.70 13.88
CA LYS A 196 -24.25 -17.52 15.32
C LYS A 196 -23.07 -17.95 16.21
N GLY A 197 -22.10 -18.66 15.64
CA GLY A 197 -20.90 -19.14 16.32
C GLY A 197 -19.70 -18.19 16.15
N ASN A 198 -18.50 -18.73 16.24
CA ASN A 198 -17.26 -17.98 16.04
C ASN A 198 -16.97 -17.82 14.55
N ILE A 199 -16.44 -16.67 14.14
CA ILE A 199 -16.00 -16.40 12.77
C ILE A 199 -15.02 -17.47 12.25
N SER A 200 -14.21 -18.06 13.13
CA SER A 200 -13.29 -19.15 12.78
C SER A 200 -14.02 -20.38 12.22
N ASP A 201 -15.15 -20.75 12.81
CA ASP A 201 -15.94 -21.91 12.39
C ASP A 201 -16.65 -21.63 11.05
N LEU A 202 -17.02 -20.37 10.84
CA LEU A 202 -17.56 -19.91 9.56
C LEU A 202 -16.49 -19.94 8.46
N THR A 203 -15.30 -19.39 8.72
CA THR A 203 -14.19 -19.41 7.76
C THR A 203 -13.80 -20.84 7.38
N GLU A 204 -13.64 -21.74 8.36
CA GLU A 204 -13.33 -23.15 8.09
C GLU A 204 -14.40 -23.81 7.22
N TYR A 205 -15.68 -23.53 7.50
CA TYR A 205 -16.77 -24.06 6.69
C TYR A 205 -16.77 -23.51 5.26
N LEU A 206 -16.46 -22.22 5.08
CA LEU A 206 -16.33 -21.62 3.76
C LEU A 206 -15.15 -22.24 3.01
N SER A 207 -14.00 -22.43 3.65
CA SER A 207 -12.86 -23.13 3.05
C SER A 207 -13.24 -24.55 2.57
N HIS A 208 -14.06 -25.28 3.31
CA HIS A 208 -14.53 -26.62 2.91
C HIS A 208 -15.68 -26.63 1.90
N SER A 209 -16.43 -25.54 1.77
CA SER A 209 -17.65 -25.49 0.94
C SER A 209 -17.45 -24.73 -0.36
N VAL A 210 -16.74 -23.61 -0.31
CA VAL A 210 -16.50 -22.68 -1.42
C VAL A 210 -15.36 -23.13 -2.29
N ILE A 211 -14.23 -23.51 -1.67
CA ILE A 211 -13.02 -23.89 -2.42
C ILE A 211 -13.33 -25.02 -3.40
N PRO A 212 -14.07 -26.09 -3.06
CA PRO A 212 -14.42 -27.11 -4.05
C PRO A 212 -15.33 -26.62 -5.18
N MET A 213 -16.22 -25.64 -4.93
CA MET A 213 -17.04 -25.04 -5.98
C MET A 213 -16.19 -24.24 -6.95
N ILE A 214 -15.32 -23.38 -6.42
CA ILE A 214 -14.42 -22.56 -7.20
C ILE A 214 -13.40 -23.43 -7.93
N PHE A 215 -12.87 -24.48 -7.31
CA PHE A 215 -11.91 -25.40 -7.90
C PHE A 215 -12.45 -26.08 -9.16
N ALA A 216 -13.76 -26.37 -9.20
CA ALA A 216 -14.41 -26.92 -10.39
C ALA A 216 -14.47 -25.93 -11.56
N ILE A 217 -14.26 -24.64 -11.31
CA ILE A 217 -14.28 -23.55 -12.30
C ILE A 217 -12.84 -23.13 -12.64
N ASP A 218 -12.02 -22.93 -11.62
CA ASP A 218 -10.66 -22.39 -11.68
C ASP A 218 -9.84 -22.94 -10.49
N GLU A 219 -9.03 -23.95 -10.74
CA GLU A 219 -8.19 -24.62 -9.74
C GLU A 219 -7.11 -23.69 -9.15
N GLU A 220 -6.49 -22.86 -9.99
CA GLU A 220 -5.42 -21.95 -9.56
C GLU A 220 -5.98 -20.90 -8.59
N PHE A 221 -7.09 -20.27 -8.96
CA PHE A 221 -7.74 -19.29 -8.10
C PHE A 221 -8.32 -19.91 -6.83
N ALA A 222 -8.83 -21.15 -6.88
CA ALA A 222 -9.27 -21.86 -5.69
C ALA A 222 -8.13 -22.04 -4.67
N GLY A 223 -6.92 -22.34 -5.15
CA GLY A 223 -5.71 -22.39 -4.33
C GLY A 223 -5.40 -21.05 -3.67
N GLU A 224 -5.40 -19.97 -4.45
CA GLU A 224 -5.17 -18.61 -3.95
C GLU A 224 -6.20 -18.19 -2.90
N LEU A 225 -7.50 -18.40 -3.18
CA LEU A 225 -8.58 -18.06 -2.25
C LEU A 225 -8.42 -18.81 -0.92
N LYS A 226 -8.05 -20.09 -0.97
CA LYS A 226 -7.81 -20.89 0.23
C LYS A 226 -6.66 -20.33 1.06
N GLU A 227 -5.52 -20.03 0.43
CA GLU A 227 -4.35 -19.45 1.09
C GLU A 227 -4.71 -18.12 1.79
N LEU A 228 -5.48 -17.28 1.12
CA LEU A 228 -5.88 -15.98 1.64
C LEU A 228 -6.88 -16.09 2.81
N LEU A 229 -7.85 -17.00 2.73
CA LEU A 229 -8.81 -17.25 3.81
C LEU A 229 -8.11 -17.81 5.05
N ASP A 230 -7.28 -18.84 4.88
CA ASP A 230 -6.60 -19.52 5.98
C ASP A 230 -5.48 -18.64 6.58
N GLY A 231 -4.75 -17.93 5.72
CA GLY A 231 -3.62 -17.06 6.09
C GLY A 231 -4.08 -15.67 6.54
N LEU A 232 -4.51 -14.82 5.60
CA LEU A 232 -4.80 -13.41 5.87
C LEU A 232 -6.05 -13.22 6.74
N GLY A 233 -7.11 -14.00 6.52
CA GLY A 233 -8.30 -13.96 7.39
C GLY A 233 -7.95 -14.24 8.86
N THR A 234 -7.11 -15.26 9.10
CA THR A 234 -6.59 -15.56 10.43
C THR A 234 -5.70 -14.45 10.98
N LEU A 235 -4.84 -13.87 10.14
CA LEU A 235 -3.93 -12.78 10.51
C LEU A 235 -4.70 -11.55 11.01
N TYR A 236 -5.69 -11.07 10.25
CA TYR A 236 -6.49 -9.90 10.64
C TYR A 236 -7.26 -10.14 11.94
N ARG A 237 -7.85 -11.33 12.10
CA ARG A 237 -8.55 -11.70 13.34
C ARG A 237 -7.61 -11.70 14.54
N LYS A 238 -6.45 -12.33 14.42
CA LYS A 238 -5.43 -12.37 15.49
C LYS A 238 -4.97 -10.96 15.84
N ASN A 239 -4.67 -10.14 14.84
CA ASN A 239 -4.19 -8.78 15.05
C ASN A 239 -5.25 -7.89 15.70
N ARG A 240 -6.52 -7.97 15.27
CA ARG A 240 -7.63 -7.26 15.94
C ARG A 240 -7.80 -7.69 17.39
N ASN A 241 -7.86 -8.99 17.65
CA ASN A 241 -8.05 -9.51 19.01
C ASN A 241 -6.91 -9.08 19.93
N LYS A 242 -5.68 -9.08 19.40
CA LYS A 242 -4.51 -8.55 20.09
C LYS A 242 -4.66 -7.06 20.34
N ALA A 243 -4.92 -6.25 19.31
CA ALA A 243 -5.04 -4.79 19.39
C ALA A 243 -6.17 -4.33 20.33
N GLY A 244 -7.28 -5.06 20.39
CA GLY A 244 -8.42 -4.77 21.27
C GLY A 244 -8.24 -5.22 22.72
N HIS A 245 -7.21 -6.02 23.03
CA HIS A 245 -6.99 -6.52 24.39
C HIS A 245 -6.24 -5.48 25.25
N PRO A 246 -6.74 -5.05 26.43
CA PRO A 246 -6.10 -3.98 27.22
C PRO A 246 -4.63 -4.22 27.57
N GLN A 247 -4.21 -5.48 27.70
CA GLN A 247 -2.81 -5.83 28.01
C GLN A 247 -1.86 -5.68 26.81
N SER A 248 -2.37 -5.52 25.59
CA SER A 248 -1.55 -5.34 24.38
C SER A 248 -1.02 -3.93 24.20
N ILE A 249 -1.39 -2.98 25.06
CA ILE A 249 -0.84 -1.62 25.10
C ILE A 249 0.69 -1.60 25.19
N ARG A 250 1.30 -2.69 25.69
CA ARG A 250 2.77 -2.84 25.76
C ARG A 250 3.42 -3.25 24.44
N GLN A 251 2.66 -3.64 23.43
CA GLN A 251 3.19 -3.93 22.10
C GLN A 251 3.18 -2.68 21.25
N SER A 252 4.35 -2.38 20.68
CA SER A 252 4.46 -1.37 19.64
C SER A 252 3.82 -1.91 18.37
N TRP A 253 2.79 -1.21 17.88
CA TRP A 253 2.33 -1.35 16.51
C TRP A 253 3.11 -0.34 15.68
N SER A 254 4.02 -0.84 14.84
CA SER A 254 4.83 0.03 13.98
C SER A 254 4.02 0.52 12.78
N ARG A 255 4.48 1.61 12.16
CA ARG A 255 3.89 2.11 10.92
C ARG A 255 4.03 1.06 9.82
N GLU A 256 5.21 0.44 9.76
CA GLU A 256 5.60 -0.55 8.77
C GLU A 256 4.73 -1.81 8.84
N ASP A 257 4.46 -2.32 10.05
CA ASP A 257 3.57 -3.47 10.25
C ASP A 257 2.15 -3.16 9.74
N GLN A 258 1.65 -1.96 10.04
CA GLN A 258 0.30 -1.57 9.64
C GLN A 258 0.20 -1.32 8.13
N GLU A 259 1.25 -0.76 7.53
CA GLU A 259 1.36 -0.57 6.08
C GLU A 259 1.27 -1.91 5.35
N ILE A 260 2.02 -2.92 5.81
CA ILE A 260 1.96 -4.27 5.25
C ILE A 260 0.55 -4.85 5.32
N LEU A 261 -0.13 -4.71 6.47
CA LEU A 261 -1.50 -5.20 6.64
C LEU A 261 -2.47 -4.50 5.68
N LEU A 262 -2.35 -3.18 5.51
CA LEU A 262 -3.23 -2.42 4.60
C LEU A 262 -3.03 -2.83 3.13
N LEU A 263 -1.78 -3.10 2.71
CA LEU A 263 -1.46 -3.58 1.37
C LEU A 263 -2.01 -4.99 1.14
N GLN A 264 -1.77 -5.90 2.09
CA GLN A 264 -2.30 -7.26 2.04
C GLN A 264 -3.83 -7.29 2.00
N PHE A 265 -4.50 -6.30 2.62
CA PHE A 265 -5.96 -6.26 2.68
C PHE A 265 -6.59 -6.01 1.32
N ARG A 266 -5.91 -5.26 0.45
CA ARG A 266 -6.38 -5.00 -0.93
C ARG A 266 -6.45 -6.27 -1.74
N ARG A 267 -5.39 -7.09 -1.69
CA ARG A 267 -5.38 -8.40 -2.34
C ARG A 267 -6.47 -9.28 -1.74
N TYR A 268 -6.53 -9.37 -0.41
CA TYR A 268 -7.53 -10.16 0.29
C TYR A 268 -8.97 -9.83 -0.14
N ILE A 269 -9.33 -8.55 -0.19
CA ILE A 269 -10.69 -8.15 -0.53
C ILE A 269 -10.98 -8.27 -2.02
N ALA A 270 -10.00 -8.01 -2.88
CA ALA A 270 -10.14 -8.21 -4.32
C ALA A 270 -10.43 -9.68 -4.65
N THR A 271 -9.70 -10.61 -4.03
CA THR A 271 -9.95 -12.05 -4.17
C THR A 271 -11.32 -12.46 -3.65
N ILE A 272 -11.80 -11.87 -2.55
CA ILE A 272 -13.17 -12.13 -2.07
C ILE A 272 -14.22 -11.64 -3.07
N CYS A 273 -14.07 -10.42 -3.61
CA CYS A 273 -15.00 -9.88 -4.60
C CYS A 273 -15.06 -10.76 -5.85
N GLU A 274 -13.88 -11.19 -6.33
CA GLU A 274 -13.76 -12.09 -7.46
C GLU A 274 -14.39 -13.47 -7.19
N ALA A 275 -14.19 -14.02 -5.98
CA ALA A 275 -14.82 -15.27 -5.59
C ALA A 275 -16.35 -15.14 -5.57
N ILE A 276 -16.89 -14.02 -5.08
CA ILE A 276 -18.32 -13.73 -5.11
C ILE A 276 -18.83 -13.70 -6.55
N GLY A 277 -18.16 -12.94 -7.42
CA GLY A 277 -18.52 -12.83 -8.84
C GLY A 277 -18.47 -14.17 -9.61
N ARG A 278 -17.65 -15.13 -9.16
CA ARG A 278 -17.62 -16.49 -9.71
C ARG A 278 -18.73 -17.41 -9.18
N ILE A 279 -19.32 -17.10 -8.02
CA ILE A 279 -20.37 -17.92 -7.37
C ILE A 279 -21.77 -17.49 -7.82
N THR A 280 -21.97 -16.18 -8.00
CA THR A 280 -23.25 -15.56 -8.37
C THR A 280 -23.45 -15.51 -9.87
#